data_AF-A0A8T4VNR7-F1
#
_entry.id   AF-A0A8T4VNR7-F1
#
_cell.length_a   1.000
_cell.length_b   1.000
_cell.length_c   1.000
_cell.angle_alpha   90.00
_cell.angle_beta   90.00
_cell.angle_gamma   90.00
#
_symmetry.space_group_name_H-M   'P 1'
#
loop_
_entity.id
_entity.type
_entity.pdbx_description
1 polymer ?
#
loop_
_entity_poly.entity_id
_entity_poly.type
_entity_poly.pdbx_seq_one_letter_code
_entity_poly.pdbx_strand_id
1 'polypeptide(L)'
;MDRREIYGNGKINARVKEEKLLENIDISSKNRELIRNFISYLASTGSGELRTTKLSSQLRRIVLIINKDLDNTNKLDLQNCINKINSEKELSDATKSDYRRCLKQFYKWFKDEDKRIYSNLEEERNSSIKFYKYIEREVSSSYKRKQIDPNSIITEDSLQTTADDVENIF
;
A
#
# COMPACT_ATOMS: atom_id res chain seq x y z
N MET A 1 -28.46 -9.78 -30.01
CA MET A 1 -27.70 -10.46 -28.94
C MET A 1 -26.74 -9.45 -28.33
N ASP A 2 -26.95 -9.08 -27.08
CA ASP A 2 -26.15 -8.12 -26.33
C ASP A 2 -24.80 -8.77 -25.95
N ARG A 3 -23.67 -8.12 -26.28
CA ARG A 3 -22.31 -8.59 -25.95
C ARG A 3 -22.07 -8.73 -24.44
N ARG A 4 -22.99 -8.22 -23.60
CA ARG A 4 -22.94 -8.34 -22.14
C ARG A 4 -23.34 -9.72 -21.61
N GLU A 5 -24.04 -10.55 -22.39
CA GLU A 5 -24.48 -11.88 -21.93
C GLU A 5 -23.37 -12.95 -22.00
N ILE A 6 -22.35 -12.76 -22.83
CA ILE A 6 -21.28 -13.76 -23.03
C ILE A 6 -20.24 -13.75 -21.89
N TYR A 7 -20.17 -12.69 -21.08
CA TYR A 7 -19.21 -12.56 -19.97
C TYR A 7 -19.83 -12.71 -18.56
N GLY A 8 -21.13 -13.03 -18.47
CA GLY A 8 -21.92 -12.84 -17.24
C GLY A 8 -21.79 -13.91 -16.15
N ASN A 9 -21.25 -15.11 -16.42
CA ASN A 9 -21.53 -16.28 -15.57
C ASN A 9 -20.36 -16.94 -14.82
N GLY A 10 -19.24 -16.23 -14.55
CA GLY A 10 -18.11 -16.88 -13.86
C GLY A 10 -17.14 -16.02 -13.05
N LYS A 11 -17.31 -14.69 -13.01
CA LYS A 11 -16.44 -13.85 -12.19
C LYS A 11 -17.04 -13.73 -10.79
N ILE A 12 -16.48 -14.46 -9.83
CA ILE A 12 -16.69 -14.15 -8.42
C ILE A 12 -16.42 -12.65 -8.26
N ASN A 13 -17.43 -11.92 -7.80
CA ASN A 13 -17.34 -10.48 -7.57
C ASN A 13 -16.10 -10.22 -6.68
N ALA A 14 -15.17 -9.39 -7.17
CA ALA A 14 -13.86 -9.21 -6.55
C ALA A 14 -13.99 -8.71 -5.10
N ARG A 15 -15.01 -7.88 -4.84
CA ARG A 15 -15.37 -7.43 -3.50
C ARG A 15 -15.87 -8.57 -2.61
N VAL A 16 -16.71 -9.48 -3.13
CA VAL A 16 -17.18 -10.65 -2.35
C VAL A 16 -16.02 -11.57 -1.98
N LYS A 17 -15.09 -11.81 -2.91
CA LYS A 17 -13.88 -12.60 -2.63
C LYS A 17 -13.02 -11.93 -1.55
N GLU A 18 -12.82 -10.63 -1.68
CA GLU A 18 -12.02 -9.83 -0.76
C GLU A 18 -12.64 -9.77 0.65
N GLU A 19 -13.96 -9.65 0.75
CA GLU A 19 -14.69 -9.70 2.02
C GLU A 19 -14.48 -11.05 2.73
N LYS A 20 -14.61 -12.17 2.01
CA LYS A 20 -14.33 -13.50 2.57
C LYS A 20 -12.88 -13.62 3.08
N LEU A 21 -11.91 -13.06 2.36
CA LEU A 21 -10.52 -13.07 2.82
C LEU A 21 -10.31 -12.20 4.07
N LEU A 22 -11.04 -11.10 4.20
CA LEU A 22 -11.01 -10.23 5.37
C LEU A 22 -11.68 -10.88 6.61
N GLU A 23 -12.67 -11.74 6.40
CA GLU A 23 -13.31 -12.50 7.48
C GLU A 23 -12.46 -13.65 8.02
N ASN A 24 -11.71 -14.32 7.12
CA ASN A 24 -10.94 -15.52 7.46
C ASN A 24 -9.52 -15.24 7.95
N ILE A 25 -9.09 -13.97 7.95
CA ILE A 25 -7.76 -13.61 8.40
C ILE A 25 -7.74 -13.30 9.91
N ASP A 26 -6.63 -13.68 10.55
CA ASP A 26 -6.34 -13.42 11.95
C ASP A 26 -5.95 -11.96 12.17
N ILE A 27 -6.97 -11.11 12.34
CA ILE A 27 -6.85 -9.70 12.72
C ILE A 27 -7.94 -9.38 13.73
N SER A 28 -7.74 -8.32 14.52
CA SER A 28 -8.74 -7.85 15.47
C SER A 28 -10.08 -7.48 14.79
N SER A 29 -11.16 -7.62 15.54
CA SER A 29 -12.48 -7.12 15.13
C SER A 29 -12.46 -5.63 14.82
N LYS A 30 -11.66 -4.85 15.57
CA LYS A 30 -11.49 -3.42 15.36
C LYS A 30 -10.87 -3.08 14.01
N ASN A 31 -9.80 -3.77 13.62
CA ASN A 31 -9.20 -3.58 12.31
C ASN A 31 -10.15 -3.98 11.18
N ARG A 32 -10.90 -5.07 11.35
CA ARG A 32 -11.91 -5.49 10.38
C ARG A 32 -12.98 -4.41 10.18
N GLU A 33 -13.46 -3.82 11.27
CA GLU A 33 -14.42 -2.72 11.26
C GLU A 33 -13.84 -1.47 10.57
N LEU A 34 -12.63 -1.05 10.94
CA LEU A 34 -11.96 0.11 10.34
C LEU A 34 -11.78 -0.03 8.82
N ILE A 35 -11.39 -1.22 8.36
CA ILE A 35 -11.26 -1.51 6.92
C ILE A 35 -12.63 -1.39 6.24
N ARG A 36 -13.68 -2.02 6.79
CA ARG A 36 -15.04 -1.95 6.21
C ARG A 36 -15.58 -0.53 6.16
N ASN A 37 -15.38 0.25 7.23
CA ASN A 37 -15.84 1.64 7.31
C ASN A 37 -15.11 2.50 6.28
N PHE A 38 -13.79 2.33 6.13
CA PHE A 38 -13.00 3.03 5.12
C PHE A 38 -13.45 2.69 3.69
N ILE A 39 -13.67 1.40 3.41
CA ILE A 39 -14.14 0.95 2.09
C ILE A 39 -15.55 1.48 1.78
N SER A 40 -16.43 1.51 2.78
CA SER A 40 -17.78 2.07 2.65
C SER A 40 -17.73 3.58 2.38
N TYR A 41 -16.85 4.31 3.05
CA TYR A 41 -16.57 5.72 2.79
C TYR A 41 -16.04 5.97 1.36
N LEU A 42 -15.12 5.13 0.87
CA LEU A 42 -14.64 5.26 -0.50
C LEU A 42 -15.74 4.99 -1.53
N ALA A 43 -16.60 4.02 -1.26
CA ALA A 43 -17.75 3.73 -2.13
C ALA A 43 -18.76 4.89 -2.13
N SER A 44 -19.06 5.49 -0.97
CA SER A 44 -20.00 6.63 -0.87
C SER A 44 -19.48 7.90 -1.56
N THR A 45 -18.15 8.05 -1.65
CA THR A 45 -17.50 9.16 -2.37
C THR A 45 -17.30 8.89 -3.87
N GLY A 46 -17.80 7.76 -4.40
CA GLY A 46 -17.79 7.45 -5.82
C GLY A 46 -16.59 6.63 -6.31
N SER A 47 -15.81 6.02 -5.42
CA SER A 47 -14.72 5.10 -5.83
C SER A 47 -15.29 3.81 -6.42
N GLY A 48 -14.81 3.42 -7.61
CA GLY A 48 -15.21 2.16 -8.25
C GLY A 48 -14.78 0.90 -7.50
N GLU A 49 -15.51 -0.20 -7.72
CA GLU A 49 -15.35 -1.48 -7.01
C GLU A 49 -13.92 -2.05 -7.08
N LEU A 50 -13.26 -1.95 -8.23
CA LEU A 50 -11.88 -2.44 -8.38
C LEU A 50 -10.90 -1.66 -7.49
N ARG A 51 -11.10 -0.35 -7.34
CA ARG A 51 -10.26 0.50 -6.50
C ARG A 51 -10.46 0.17 -5.03
N THR A 52 -11.70 0.05 -4.58
CA THR A 52 -12.02 -0.26 -3.19
C THR A 52 -11.53 -1.66 -2.81
N THR A 53 -11.73 -2.65 -3.68
CA THR A 53 -11.20 -4.02 -3.49
C THR A 53 -9.68 -4.03 -3.38
N LYS A 54 -8.98 -3.29 -4.24
CA LYS A 54 -7.51 -3.16 -4.18
C LYS A 54 -7.04 -2.56 -2.86
N LEU A 55 -7.69 -1.49 -2.40
CA LEU A 55 -7.34 -0.82 -1.14
C LEU A 55 -7.64 -1.69 0.08
N SER A 56 -8.74 -2.47 0.06
CA SER A 56 -9.03 -3.46 1.11
C SER A 56 -7.91 -4.50 1.21
N SER A 57 -7.49 -5.05 0.05
CA SER A 57 -6.44 -6.07 0.02
C SER A 57 -5.10 -5.53 0.53
N GLN A 58 -4.79 -4.28 0.18
CA GLN A 58 -3.61 -3.58 0.69
C GLN A 58 -3.68 -3.35 2.19
N LEU A 59 -4.81 -2.88 2.71
CA LEU A 59 -5.00 -2.66 4.14
C LEU A 59 -4.92 -3.94 4.95
N ARG A 60 -5.52 -5.04 4.47
CA ARG A 60 -5.40 -6.35 5.12
C ARG A 60 -3.94 -6.73 5.31
N ARG A 61 -3.12 -6.59 4.27
CA ARG A 61 -1.68 -6.87 4.38
C ARG A 61 -0.96 -5.91 5.33
N ILE A 62 -1.29 -4.62 5.27
CA ILE A 62 -0.72 -3.60 6.17
C ILE A 62 -0.97 -3.96 7.63
N VAL A 63 -2.21 -4.37 7.97
CA VAL A 63 -2.58 -4.77 9.33
C VAL A 63 -1.73 -5.94 9.82
N LEU A 64 -1.50 -6.96 8.99
CA LEU A 64 -0.63 -8.08 9.34
C LEU A 64 0.82 -7.65 9.61
N ILE A 65 1.33 -6.70 8.83
CA ILE A 65 2.70 -6.20 8.99
C ILE A 65 2.83 -5.37 10.28
N ILE A 66 1.84 -4.53 10.57
CA ILE A 66 1.82 -3.68 11.76
C ILE A 66 1.58 -4.51 13.02
N ASN A 67 0.81 -5.60 12.90
CA ASN A 67 0.45 -6.51 13.99
C ASN A 67 -0.13 -5.77 15.22
N LYS A 68 -0.99 -4.78 14.95
CA LYS A 68 -1.63 -3.89 15.93
C LYS A 68 -2.86 -3.27 15.31
N ASP A 69 -3.74 -2.73 16.14
CA ASP A 69 -4.88 -1.95 15.66
C ASP A 69 -4.43 -0.65 14.98
N LEU A 70 -5.02 -0.35 13.83
CA LEU A 70 -4.69 0.83 13.03
C LEU A 70 -4.96 2.13 13.79
N ASP A 71 -6.01 2.17 14.62
CA ASP A 71 -6.32 3.30 15.48
C ASP A 71 -5.31 3.51 16.63
N ASN A 72 -4.51 2.49 16.95
CA ASN A 72 -3.46 2.55 17.95
C ASN A 72 -2.05 2.65 17.35
N THR A 73 -1.92 2.72 16.03
CA THR A 73 -0.64 2.78 15.33
C THR A 73 0.07 4.11 15.60
N ASN A 74 1.35 4.07 15.96
CA ASN A 74 2.19 5.25 16.13
C ASN A 74 3.12 5.48 14.93
N LYS A 75 3.93 6.54 14.99
CA LYS A 75 4.89 6.88 13.93
C LYS A 75 5.90 5.76 13.65
N LEU A 76 6.46 5.14 14.69
CA LEU A 76 7.47 4.11 14.56
C LEU A 76 6.88 2.84 13.92
N ASP A 77 5.68 2.45 14.36
CA ASP A 77 4.92 1.33 13.80
C ASP A 77 4.74 1.50 12.27
N LEU A 78 4.33 2.70 11.84
CA LEU A 78 4.15 3.02 10.43
C LEU A 78 5.47 3.05 9.64
N GLN A 79 6.54 3.57 10.24
CA GLN A 79 7.89 3.55 9.64
C GLN A 79 8.38 2.12 9.42
N ASN A 80 8.19 1.25 10.41
CA ASN A 80 8.55 -0.17 10.34
C ASN A 80 7.74 -0.88 9.25
N CYS A 81 6.44 -0.62 9.16
CA CYS A 81 5.59 -1.15 8.09
C CYS A 81 6.09 -0.74 6.70
N ILE A 82 6.36 0.56 6.50
CA ILE A 82 6.88 1.07 5.23
C ILE A 82 8.25 0.47 4.91
N ASN A 83 9.14 0.33 5.91
CA ASN A 83 10.45 -0.28 5.72
C ASN A 83 10.32 -1.75 5.27
N LYS A 84 9.43 -2.52 5.92
CA LYS A 84 9.13 -3.91 5.55
C LYS A 84 8.65 -4.00 4.10
N ILE A 85 7.71 -3.15 3.69
CA ILE A 85 7.20 -3.13 2.30
C ILE A 85 8.30 -2.76 1.30
N ASN A 86 9.18 -1.80 1.63
CA ASN A 86 10.24 -1.39 0.71
C ASN A 86 11.34 -2.44 0.56
N SER A 87 11.60 -3.24 1.60
CA SER A 87 12.66 -4.26 1.60
C SER A 87 12.28 -5.53 0.84
N GLU A 88 11.00 -5.72 0.51
CA GLU A 88 10.55 -6.83 -0.32
C GLU A 88 11.01 -6.66 -1.77
N LYS A 89 11.75 -7.67 -2.27
CA LYS A 89 12.31 -7.71 -3.63
C LYS A 89 11.23 -7.99 -4.69
N GLU A 90 10.23 -8.80 -4.34
CA GLU A 90 9.13 -9.18 -5.24
C GLU A 90 8.15 -8.04 -5.54
N LEU A 91 8.20 -6.96 -4.77
CA LEU A 91 7.33 -5.81 -4.98
C LEU A 91 7.98 -4.79 -5.91
N SER A 92 7.29 -4.47 -7.01
CA SER A 92 7.67 -3.36 -7.87
C SER A 92 7.60 -2.01 -7.12
N ASP A 93 8.37 -1.03 -7.59
CA ASP A 93 8.34 0.35 -7.07
C ASP A 93 6.93 0.98 -7.16
N ALA A 94 6.16 0.63 -8.18
CA ALA A 94 4.77 1.05 -8.33
C ALA A 94 3.89 0.45 -7.22
N THR A 95 4.05 -0.85 -6.95
CA THR A 95 3.32 -1.54 -5.89
C THR A 95 3.68 -0.97 -4.51
N LYS A 96 4.97 -0.70 -4.25
CA LYS A 96 5.44 -0.03 -3.02
C LYS A 96 4.83 1.36 -2.87
N SER A 97 4.77 2.12 -3.96
CA SER A 97 4.11 3.43 -3.99
C SER A 97 2.61 3.33 -3.70
N ASP A 98 1.94 2.29 -4.20
CA ASP A 98 0.51 2.09 -3.95
C ASP A 98 0.22 1.78 -2.48
N TYR A 99 1.05 1.00 -1.79
CA TYR A 99 0.90 0.81 -0.33
C TYR A 99 1.03 2.13 0.44
N ARG A 100 1.98 2.99 0.07
CA ARG A 100 2.14 4.33 0.67
C ARG A 100 0.91 5.20 0.44
N ARG A 101 0.37 5.19 -0.79
CA ARG A 101 -0.89 5.88 -1.13
C ARG A 101 -2.08 5.33 -0.35
N CYS A 102 -2.13 4.01 -0.12
CA CYS A 102 -3.17 3.37 0.67
C CYS A 102 -3.14 3.86 2.12
N LEU A 103 -1.97 3.80 2.77
CA LEU A 103 -1.77 4.30 4.14
C LEU A 103 -2.15 5.78 4.27
N LYS A 104 -1.71 6.62 3.33
CA LYS A 104 -2.01 8.05 3.33
C LYS A 104 -3.52 8.31 3.21
N GLN A 105 -4.21 7.60 2.31
CA GLN A 105 -5.66 7.76 2.15
C GLN A 105 -6.42 7.28 3.39
N PHE A 106 -6.03 6.14 3.95
CA PHE A 106 -6.65 5.59 5.17
C PHE A 106 -6.52 6.56 6.35
N TYR A 107 -5.29 6.98 6.69
CA TYR A 107 -5.11 7.87 7.84
C TYR A 107 -5.63 9.28 7.59
N LYS A 108 -5.68 9.75 6.34
CA LYS A 108 -6.37 11.01 6.04
C LYS A 108 -7.87 10.91 6.37
N TRP A 109 -8.51 9.80 6.04
CA TRP A 109 -9.92 9.55 6.39
C TRP A 109 -10.11 9.37 7.91
N PHE A 110 -9.21 8.62 8.56
CA PHE A 110 -9.33 8.32 9.98
C PHE A 110 -9.02 9.50 10.91
N LYS A 111 -8.33 10.55 10.42
CA LYS A 111 -7.84 11.67 11.23
C LYS A 111 -8.92 12.32 12.09
N ASP A 112 -10.11 12.53 11.53
CA ASP A 112 -11.19 13.22 12.25
C ASP A 112 -11.86 12.32 13.32
N GLU A 113 -11.71 11.00 13.19
CA GLU A 113 -12.19 9.99 14.14
C GLU A 113 -11.14 9.63 15.20
N ASP A 114 -9.92 10.13 15.07
CA ASP A 114 -8.81 9.77 15.95
C ASP A 114 -8.87 10.52 17.28
N LYS A 115 -9.43 9.84 18.28
CA LYS A 115 -9.60 10.34 19.66
C LYS A 115 -8.30 10.82 20.30
N ARG A 116 -7.15 10.29 19.88
CA ARG A 116 -5.84 10.64 20.44
C ARG A 116 -5.45 12.09 20.16
N ILE A 117 -6.04 12.71 19.11
CA ILE A 117 -5.87 14.13 18.80
C ILE A 117 -6.53 15.01 19.89
N TYR A 118 -7.63 14.54 20.47
CA TYR A 118 -8.43 15.24 21.47
C TYR A 118 -8.22 14.71 22.89
N SER A 119 -7.21 13.86 23.12
CA SER A 119 -6.93 13.29 24.44
C SER A 119 -6.63 14.40 25.46
N ASN A 120 -6.97 14.19 26.73
CA ASN A 120 -6.60 15.12 27.80
C ASN A 120 -5.10 15.06 28.14
N LEU A 121 -4.43 13.96 27.77
CA LEU A 121 -2.99 13.77 27.99
C LEU A 121 -2.18 14.48 26.91
N GLU A 122 -1.32 15.41 27.31
CA GLU A 122 -0.53 16.21 26.37
C GLU A 122 0.42 15.35 25.52
N GLU A 123 1.06 14.36 26.13
CA GLU A 123 1.99 13.46 25.43
C GLU A 123 1.30 12.68 24.30
N GLU A 124 0.07 12.24 24.53
CA GLU A 124 -0.73 11.49 23.57
C GLU A 124 -1.17 12.38 22.39
N ARG A 125 -1.63 13.60 22.68
CA ARG A 125 -1.94 14.61 21.65
C ARG A 125 -0.72 14.94 20.81
N ASN A 126 0.40 15.25 21.46
CA ASN A 126 1.64 15.63 20.78
C ASN A 126 2.18 14.49 19.90
N SER A 127 2.07 13.25 20.37
CA SER A 127 2.46 12.07 19.60
C SER A 127 1.57 11.88 18.37
N SER A 128 0.26 12.07 18.51
CA SER A 128 -0.72 11.99 17.42
C SER A 128 -0.52 13.10 16.38
N ILE A 129 -0.28 14.33 16.81
CA ILE A 129 0.04 15.46 15.91
C ILE A 129 1.31 15.16 15.11
N LYS A 130 2.37 14.65 15.78
CA LYS A 130 3.61 14.25 15.11
C LYS A 130 3.38 13.10 14.11
N PHE A 131 2.49 12.16 14.44
CA PHE A 131 2.10 11.05 13.57
C PHE A 131 1.44 11.54 12.28
N TYR A 132 0.41 12.38 12.37
CA TYR A 132 -0.26 12.93 11.18
C TYR A 132 0.65 13.86 10.37
N LYS A 133 1.48 14.66 11.03
CA LYS A 133 2.50 15.49 10.37
C LYS A 133 3.51 14.62 9.57
N TYR A 134 3.88 13.45 10.10
CA TYR A 134 4.72 12.49 9.39
C TYR A 134 4.00 11.91 8.15
N ILE A 135 2.74 11.50 8.28
CA ILE A 135 1.95 10.97 7.15
C ILE A 135 1.81 12.01 6.03
N GLU A 136 1.52 13.26 6.37
CA GLU A 136 1.32 14.32 5.38
C GLU A 136 2.61 14.65 4.62
N ARG A 137 3.75 14.73 5.34
CA ARG A 137 5.06 15.15 4.79
C ARG A 137 5.87 14.03 4.14
N GLU A 138 5.99 12.89 4.82
CA GLU A 138 7.00 11.87 4.52
C GLU A 138 6.43 10.65 3.80
N VAL A 139 5.14 10.36 3.99
CA VAL A 139 4.44 9.32 3.22
C VAL A 139 4.06 9.91 1.85
N SER A 140 5.09 10.22 1.07
CA SER A 140 4.99 10.59 -0.34
C SER A 140 4.32 9.47 -1.14
N SER A 141 3.48 9.85 -2.11
CA SER A 141 2.86 8.93 -3.07
C SER A 141 3.85 8.35 -4.09
N SER A 142 5.10 8.80 -4.10
CA SER A 142 6.15 8.32 -5.01
C SER A 142 7.29 7.68 -4.22
N TYR A 143 7.58 6.40 -4.51
CA TYR A 143 8.78 5.71 -4.04
C TYR A 143 10.02 6.28 -4.75
N LYS A 144 11.02 6.71 -3.98
CA LYS A 144 12.30 7.16 -4.54
C LYS A 144 13.04 5.93 -5.09
N ARG A 145 13.22 5.85 -6.42
CA ARG A 145 14.03 4.79 -7.04
C ARG A 145 15.42 4.78 -6.39
N LYS A 146 15.98 3.61 -6.10
CA LYS A 146 17.40 3.50 -5.77
C LYS A 146 18.20 4.00 -6.98
N GLN A 147 19.18 4.88 -6.78
CA GLN A 147 20.18 5.12 -7.80
C GLN A 147 20.82 3.77 -8.10
N ILE A 148 20.79 3.37 -9.37
CA ILE A 148 21.59 2.24 -9.83
C ILE A 148 23.00 2.79 -9.97
N ASP A 149 23.97 2.18 -9.30
CA ASP A 149 25.37 2.50 -9.53
C ASP A 149 25.67 2.12 -10.99
N PRO A 150 26.08 3.07 -11.87
CA PRO A 150 26.40 2.77 -13.26
C PRO A 150 27.41 1.61 -13.40
N ASN A 151 28.28 1.45 -12.40
CA ASN A 151 29.29 0.38 -12.37
C ASN A 151 28.70 -1.00 -12.08
N SER A 152 27.46 -1.12 -11.61
CA SER A 152 26.79 -2.42 -11.42
C SER A 152 26.11 -2.94 -12.70
N ILE A 153 26.06 -2.14 -13.77
CA ILE A 153 25.40 -2.49 -15.05
C ILE A 153 26.42 -3.03 -16.06
N ILE A 154 27.69 -2.61 -15.97
CA ILE A 154 28.74 -3.06 -16.87
C ILE A 154 29.38 -4.31 -16.27
N THR A 155 28.74 -5.47 -16.43
CA THR A 155 29.47 -6.74 -16.39
C THR A 155 30.25 -6.89 -17.68
N GLU A 156 31.53 -7.20 -17.58
CA GLU A 156 32.51 -7.29 -18.69
C GLU A 156 32.03 -8.15 -19.88
N ASP A 157 31.07 -9.06 -19.67
CA ASP A 157 30.39 -9.85 -20.70
C ASP A 157 29.70 -9.03 -21.81
N SER A 158 29.36 -7.76 -21.59
CA SER A 158 28.73 -6.92 -22.62
C SER A 158 29.71 -6.20 -23.54
N LEU A 159 31.02 -6.24 -23.25
CA LEU A 159 32.06 -5.58 -24.07
C LEU A 159 32.68 -6.52 -25.11
N GLN A 160 32.54 -7.83 -24.94
CA GLN A 160 33.13 -8.81 -25.86
C GLN A 160 32.38 -8.89 -27.20
N THR A 161 31.06 -8.66 -27.23
CA THR A 161 30.26 -8.75 -28.48
C THR A 161 30.58 -7.62 -29.46
N THR A 162 31.04 -6.46 -29.00
CA THR A 162 31.37 -5.34 -29.92
C THR A 162 32.77 -5.41 -30.52
N ALA A 163 33.65 -6.31 -30.05
CA ALA A 163 34.98 -6.48 -30.60
C ALA A 163 35.01 -7.53 -31.74
N ASP A 164 34.26 -8.62 -31.60
CA ASP A 164 34.26 -9.72 -32.58
C ASP A 164 33.46 -9.40 -33.87
N ASP A 165 32.53 -8.43 -33.82
CA ASP A 165 31.71 -8.03 -34.97
C ASP A 165 32.42 -7.04 -35.93
N VAL A 166 33.59 -6.52 -35.57
CA VAL A 166 34.33 -5.53 -36.40
C VAL A 166 35.44 -6.19 -37.24
N GLU A 167 35.90 -7.40 -36.89
CA GLU A 167 36.96 -8.10 -37.64
C GLU A 167 36.45 -8.96 -38.83
N ASN A 168 35.13 -9.05 -39.06
CA ASN A 168 34.55 -9.81 -40.18
C ASN A 168 34.09 -8.96 -41.39
N ILE A 169 34.54 -7.70 -41.52
CA ILE A 169 34.15 -6.79 -42.62
C ILE A 169 35.34 -6.31 -43.47
N PHE A 170 36.48 -7.01 -43.49
CA PHE A 170 37.51 -6.79 -44.51
C PHE A 170 38.14 -8.10 -45.01
#